data_AF-A0A9E2KN27-F1
#
_entry.id   AF-A0A9E2KN27-F1
#
_cell.length_a   1.000
_cell.length_b   1.000
_cell.length_c   1.000
_cell.angle_alpha   90.00
_cell.angle_beta   90.00
_cell.angle_gamma   90.00
#
_symmetry.space_group_name_H-M   'P 1'
#
loop_
_entity.id
_entity.type
_entity.pdbx_description
1 polymer ?
#
loop_
_entity_poly.entity_id
_entity_poly.type
_entity_poly.pdbx_seq_one_letter_code
_entity_poly.pdbx_strand_id
1 'polypeptide(L)'
;MLDQEPRYEVGKLTDETLRKLEQSGLRMTVQRRYIIDILMKNQFTSPKELWYEAKEFVPDLGIATVYRLINRLEQIGVLSKQRNLGMRPVVPELGTISDGRGARVPVRGELKLTDIIRQGLIAAGVLTPANAVQLSLIGNKINITVIK
;
A
#
# COMPACT_ATOMS: atom_id res chain seq x y z
N MET A 1 1.50 0.63 42.22
CA MET A 1 2.55 0.69 41.19
C MET A 1 1.79 0.94 39.89
N LEU A 2 1.75 2.19 39.44
CA LEU A 2 1.00 2.57 38.24
C LEU A 2 1.84 2.16 37.03
N ASP A 3 1.36 1.18 36.27
CA ASP A 3 1.87 0.87 34.94
C ASP A 3 1.68 2.11 34.07
N GLN A 4 2.71 2.94 33.97
CA GLN A 4 2.75 4.01 32.98
C GLN A 4 2.92 3.34 31.62
N GLU A 5 1.82 3.12 30.91
CA GLU A 5 1.88 2.83 29.48
C GLU A 5 2.77 3.90 28.82
N PRO A 6 3.88 3.52 28.15
CA PRO A 6 4.74 4.50 27.51
C PRO A 6 3.92 5.38 26.58
N ARG A 7 3.96 6.70 26.82
CA ARG A 7 3.16 7.69 26.09
C ARG A 7 3.81 7.96 24.75
N TYR A 8 3.44 7.12 23.80
CA TYR A 8 3.81 7.20 22.41
C TYR A 8 3.03 8.34 21.71
N GLU A 9 3.65 9.50 21.45
CA GLU A 9 3.15 10.56 20.54
C GLU A 9 3.25 10.17 19.06
N VAL A 10 2.17 9.68 18.46
CA VAL A 10 2.13 9.27 17.05
C VAL A 10 2.19 10.52 16.15
N GLY A 11 3.14 10.61 15.22
CA GLY A 11 3.13 11.65 14.18
C GLY A 11 1.89 11.56 13.29
N LYS A 12 1.60 12.61 12.51
CA LYS A 12 0.39 12.75 11.69
C LYS A 12 0.34 11.74 10.53
N LEU A 13 0.15 10.45 10.82
CA LEU A 13 -0.50 9.54 9.91
C LEU A 13 -1.87 10.14 9.58
N THR A 14 -2.18 10.34 8.30
CA THR A 14 -3.52 10.77 7.92
C THR A 14 -4.54 9.72 8.39
N ASP A 15 -5.65 10.17 8.97
CA ASP A 15 -6.73 9.29 9.44
C ASP A 15 -7.20 8.32 8.34
N GLU A 16 -7.12 8.76 7.08
CA GLU A 16 -7.41 7.93 5.91
C GLU A 16 -6.45 6.74 5.76
N THR A 17 -5.15 6.94 5.97
CA THR A 17 -4.14 5.86 5.90
C THR A 17 -4.37 4.85 7.01
N LEU A 18 -4.65 5.32 8.22
CA LEU A 18 -4.97 4.47 9.37
C LEU A 18 -6.24 3.65 9.12
N ARG A 19 -7.30 4.28 8.60
CA ARG A 19 -8.55 3.59 8.26
C ARG A 19 -8.33 2.52 7.19
N LYS A 20 -7.55 2.81 6.14
CA LYS A 20 -7.22 1.83 5.08
C LYS A 20 -6.43 0.64 5.63
N LEU A 21 -5.47 0.89 6.54
CA LEU A 21 -4.70 -0.16 7.21
C LEU A 21 -5.58 -1.03 8.12
N GLU A 22 -6.48 -0.43 8.90
CA GLU A 22 -7.42 -1.18 9.75
C GLU A 22 -8.41 -2.01 8.92
N GLN A 23 -8.97 -1.44 7.84
CA GLN A 23 -9.85 -2.15 6.90
C GLN A 23 -9.14 -3.31 6.17
N SER A 24 -7.81 -3.25 6.04
CA SER A 24 -7.00 -4.35 5.51
C SER A 24 -6.82 -5.52 6.49
N GLY A 25 -7.35 -5.41 7.72
CA GLY A 25 -7.20 -6.42 8.78
C GLY A 25 -5.92 -6.29 9.61
N LEU A 26 -5.19 -5.17 9.50
CA LEU A 26 -4.04 -4.89 10.37
C LEU A 26 -4.53 -4.18 11.65
N ARG A 27 -4.48 -4.86 12.80
CA ARG A 27 -4.80 -4.22 14.09
C ARG A 27 -3.76 -3.14 14.41
N MET A 28 -4.16 -1.87 14.39
CA MET A 28 -3.28 -0.72 14.61
C MET A 28 -3.07 -0.42 16.11
N THR A 29 -2.26 -1.23 16.78
CA THR A 29 -1.78 -0.94 18.16
C THR A 29 -0.89 0.30 18.16
N VAL A 30 -0.69 0.91 19.34
CA VAL A 30 0.12 2.13 19.50
C VAL A 30 1.56 1.92 18.99
N GLN A 31 2.18 0.79 19.33
CA GLN A 31 3.51 0.43 18.81
C GLN A 31 3.56 0.32 17.28
N ARG A 32 2.55 -0.29 16.63
CA ARG A 32 2.50 -0.40 15.16
C ARG A 32 2.34 0.95 14.49
N ARG A 33 1.55 1.85 15.08
CA ARG A 33 1.39 3.22 14.59
C ARG A 33 2.74 3.95 14.59
N TYR A 34 3.53 3.78 15.63
CA TYR A 34 4.89 4.34 15.72
C TYR A 34 5.83 3.83 14.63
N ILE A 35 5.91 2.51 14.46
CA ILE A 35 6.82 1.91 13.47
C ILE A 35 6.42 2.37 12.06
N ILE A 36 5.12 2.47 11.78
CA ILE A 36 4.61 2.94 10.48
C ILE A 36 4.89 4.44 10.31
N ASP A 37 4.71 5.26 11.35
CA ASP A 37 5.02 6.70 11.31
C ASP A 37 6.51 6.94 10.98
N ILE A 38 7.42 6.20 11.61
CA ILE A 38 8.86 6.23 11.31
C ILE A 38 9.10 5.82 9.85
N LEU A 39 8.53 4.68 9.43
CA LEU A 39 8.59 4.19 8.04
C LEU A 39 8.07 5.21 7.01
N MET A 40 7.11 6.07 7.36
CA MET A 40 6.58 7.10 6.46
C MET A 40 7.45 8.36 6.39
N LYS A 41 8.09 8.73 7.50
CA LYS A 41 8.89 9.96 7.60
C LYS A 41 10.24 9.85 6.92
N ASN A 42 10.84 8.66 6.95
CA ASN A 42 12.19 8.41 6.45
C ASN A 42 12.19 7.42 5.28
N GLN A 43 13.19 7.54 4.41
CA GLN A 43 13.44 6.54 3.37
C GLN A 43 14.41 5.51 3.92
N PHE A 44 13.93 4.27 4.10
CA PHE A 44 14.77 3.16 4.51
C PHE A 44 15.15 2.30 3.30
N THR A 45 16.39 1.84 3.27
CA THR A 45 16.88 0.94 2.22
C THR A 45 16.81 -0.53 2.67
N SER A 46 16.63 -0.78 3.97
CA SER A 46 16.49 -2.13 4.50
C SER A 46 15.62 -2.23 5.76
N PRO A 47 14.96 -3.38 6.02
CA PRO A 47 14.23 -3.64 7.27
C PRO A 47 15.05 -3.45 8.54
N LYS A 48 16.37 -3.61 8.43
CA LYS A 48 17.30 -3.44 9.54
C LYS A 48 17.47 -1.98 9.94
N GLU A 49 17.44 -1.06 8.98
CA GLU A 49 17.51 0.38 9.27
C GLU A 49 16.22 0.84 9.97
N LEU A 50 15.05 0.44 9.46
CA LEU A 50 13.78 0.70 10.14
C LEU A 50 13.77 0.14 11.55
N TRP A 51 14.28 -1.09 11.74
CA TRP A 51 14.38 -1.69 13.07
C TRP A 51 15.29 -0.88 14.00
N TYR A 52 16.45 -0.44 13.51
CA TYR A 52 17.39 0.32 14.31
C TYR A 52 16.75 1.61 14.81
N GLU A 53 16.11 2.37 13.92
CA GLU A 53 15.47 3.64 14.27
C GLU A 53 14.22 3.43 15.15
N ALA A 54 13.38 2.44 14.83
CA ALA A 54 12.18 2.17 15.61
C ALA A 54 12.48 1.62 17.02
N LYS A 55 13.65 0.99 17.23
CA LYS A 55 14.04 0.46 18.54
C LYS A 55 14.36 1.55 19.56
N GLU A 56 14.75 2.75 19.13
CA GLU A 56 14.95 3.90 20.03
C GLU A 56 13.65 4.31 20.72
N PHE A 57 12.51 4.13 20.04
CA PHE A 57 11.19 4.49 20.55
C PHE A 57 10.41 3.28 21.08
N VAL A 58 10.68 2.08 20.57
CA VAL A 58 10.02 0.83 20.97
C VAL A 58 11.11 -0.17 21.41
N PRO A 59 11.58 -0.12 22.67
CA PRO A 59 12.75 -0.89 23.13
C PRO A 59 12.58 -2.41 22.98
N ASP A 60 11.37 -2.92 23.15
CA ASP A 60 11.02 -4.34 23.05
C ASP A 60 10.82 -4.81 21.59
N LEU A 61 11.12 -3.97 20.59
CA LEU A 61 10.92 -4.30 19.19
C LEU A 61 11.93 -5.35 18.69
N GLY A 62 11.43 -6.58 18.52
CA GLY A 62 12.15 -7.63 17.82
C GLY A 62 12.23 -7.39 16.31
N ILE A 63 13.37 -7.70 15.69
CA ILE A 63 13.57 -7.62 14.23
C ILE A 63 12.53 -8.43 13.44
N ALA A 64 12.12 -9.61 13.96
CA ALA A 64 11.08 -10.43 13.35
C ALA A 64 9.70 -9.74 13.30
N THR A 65 9.42 -8.82 14.23
CA THR A 65 8.19 -8.01 14.21
C THR A 65 8.24 -6.98 13.08
N VAL A 66 9.41 -6.40 12.80
CA VAL A 66 9.62 -5.49 11.67
C VAL A 66 9.41 -6.21 10.34
N TYR A 67 10.02 -7.39 10.15
CA TYR A 67 9.79 -8.20 8.95
C TYR A 67 8.32 -8.60 8.77
N ARG A 68 7.64 -9.04 9.85
CA ARG A 68 6.20 -9.37 9.77
C ARG A 68 5.35 -8.17 9.41
N LEU A 69 5.66 -6.99 9.95
CA LEU A 69 4.96 -5.76 9.62
C LEU A 69 5.16 -5.38 8.15
N ILE A 70 6.41 -5.37 7.66
CA ILE A 70 6.72 -5.07 6.26
C ILE A 70 6.02 -6.06 5.32
N ASN A 71 6.14 -7.36 5.58
CA ASN A 71 5.46 -8.39 4.81
C ASN A 71 3.94 -8.17 4.80
N ARG A 72 3.36 -7.76 5.93
CA ARG A 72 1.93 -7.47 5.98
C ARG A 72 1.57 -6.23 5.16
N LEU A 73 2.35 -5.17 5.25
CA LEU A 73 2.17 -3.95 4.45
C LEU A 73 2.33 -4.22 2.95
N GLU A 74 3.26 -5.08 2.55
CA GLU A 74 3.41 -5.55 1.16
C GLU A 74 2.21 -6.40 0.72
N GLN A 75 1.76 -7.33 1.56
CA GLN A 75 0.59 -8.18 1.27
C GLN A 75 -0.69 -7.39 1.08
N ILE A 76 -0.81 -6.22 1.71
CA ILE A 76 -1.94 -5.31 1.52
C ILE A 76 -1.60 -4.21 0.50
N GLY A 77 -0.50 -4.32 -0.25
CA GLY A 77 -0.10 -3.38 -1.32
C GLY A 77 0.13 -1.94 -0.86
N VAL A 78 0.40 -1.75 0.42
CA VAL A 78 0.79 -0.47 1.01
C VAL A 78 2.29 -0.21 0.80
N LEU A 79 3.11 -1.27 0.81
CA LEU A 79 4.51 -1.24 0.41
C LEU A 79 4.72 -2.01 -0.89
N SER A 80 5.66 -1.56 -1.71
CA SER A 80 6.14 -2.30 -2.89
C SER A 80 7.35 -3.16 -2.51
N LYS A 81 7.44 -4.36 -3.10
CA LYS A 81 8.61 -5.27 -2.97
C LYS A 81 9.89 -4.70 -3.60
N GLN A 82 9.81 -3.66 -4.43
CA GLN A 82 10.99 -3.10 -5.10
C GLN A 82 11.86 -2.24 -4.15
N ARG A 83 12.77 -2.93 -3.46
CA ARG A 83 14.06 -2.53 -2.84
C ARG A 83 14.16 -1.29 -1.94
N ASN A 84 13.15 -0.44 -1.83
CA ASN A 84 13.15 0.71 -0.90
C ASN A 84 11.90 0.63 -0.02
N LEU A 85 12.09 0.68 1.29
CA LEU A 85 11.02 0.79 2.27
C LEU A 85 10.45 2.21 2.20
N GLY A 86 9.38 2.33 1.43
CA GLY A 86 8.54 3.52 1.36
C GLY A 86 7.14 3.13 0.90
N MET A 87 6.12 3.68 1.54
CA MET A 87 4.72 3.47 1.13
C MET A 87 4.47 4.21 -0.17
N ARG A 88 4.72 3.53 -1.30
CA ARG A 88 4.38 4.01 -2.63
C ARG A 88 3.24 3.15 -3.16
N PRO A 89 2.14 3.76 -3.64
CA PRO A 89 1.07 3.04 -4.30
C PRO A 89 1.65 2.21 -5.45
N VAL A 90 1.38 0.91 -5.45
CA VAL A 90 1.71 0.05 -6.58
C VAL A 90 0.67 0.32 -7.66
N VAL A 91 1.10 0.87 -8.80
CA VAL A 91 0.21 1.07 -9.95
C VAL A 91 0.21 -0.23 -10.76
N PRO A 92 -0.94 -0.93 -10.88
CA PRO A 92 -1.00 -2.15 -11.68
C PRO A 92 -0.86 -1.84 -13.17
N GLU A 93 -0.12 -2.68 -13.88
CA GLU A 93 0.06 -2.61 -15.33
C GLU A 93 -0.66 -3.77 -16.03
N LEU A 94 -1.02 -3.56 -17.30
CA LEU A 94 -1.62 -4.60 -18.11
C LEU A 94 -0.55 -5.64 -18.45
N GLY A 95 -0.80 -6.90 -18.10
CA GLY A 95 0.03 -8.03 -18.50
C GLY A 95 -0.28 -8.54 -19.91
N THR A 96 -0.17 -9.86 -20.10
CA THR A 96 -0.52 -10.51 -21.36
C THR A 96 -2.02 -10.72 -21.47
N ILE A 97 -2.59 -10.43 -22.64
CA ILE A 97 -3.94 -10.87 -23.00
C ILE A 97 -3.81 -12.19 -23.77
N SER A 98 -4.52 -13.22 -23.34
CA SER A 98 -4.58 -14.52 -24.00
C SER A 98 -6.01 -14.97 -24.22
N ASP A 99 -6.25 -15.81 -25.23
CA ASP A 99 -7.52 -16.48 -25.44
C ASP A 99 -7.73 -17.64 -24.46
N GLY A 100 -8.90 -18.30 -24.52
CA GLY A 100 -9.24 -19.44 -23.65
C GLY A 100 -8.36 -20.68 -23.85
N ARG A 101 -7.49 -20.71 -24.87
CA ARG A 101 -6.50 -21.77 -25.14
C ARG A 101 -5.09 -21.35 -24.71
N GLY A 102 -4.93 -20.13 -24.17
CA GLY A 102 -3.65 -19.57 -23.75
C GLY A 102 -2.85 -18.90 -24.87
N ALA A 103 -3.38 -18.83 -26.11
CA ALA A 103 -2.70 -18.15 -27.20
C ALA A 103 -2.78 -16.62 -26.99
N ARG A 104 -1.65 -15.93 -27.15
CA ARG A 104 -1.58 -14.47 -26.96
C ARG A 104 -2.47 -13.75 -27.96
N VAL A 105 -3.32 -12.86 -27.46
CA VAL A 105 -4.11 -11.94 -28.29
C VAL A 105 -3.22 -10.74 -28.66
N PRO A 106 -3.02 -10.46 -29.96
CA PRO A 106 -2.22 -9.33 -30.39
C PRO A 106 -2.93 -8.01 -30.05
N VAL A 107 -2.23 -7.14 -29.34
CA VAL A 107 -2.68 -5.77 -29.07
C VAL A 107 -2.07 -4.85 -30.12
N ARG A 108 -2.90 -4.07 -30.81
CA ARG A 108 -2.43 -3.02 -31.73
C ARG A 108 -2.22 -1.73 -30.96
N GLY A 109 -1.00 -1.20 -30.98
CA GLY A 109 -0.64 0.04 -30.28
C GLY A 109 -0.40 -0.14 -28.79
N GLU A 110 -0.21 0.99 -28.10
CA GLU A 110 -0.06 1.03 -26.64
C GLU A 110 -1.44 0.97 -25.99
N LEU A 111 -1.65 0.01 -25.09
CA LEU A 111 -2.91 -0.17 -24.37
C LEU A 111 -2.63 -0.14 -22.86
N LYS A 112 -3.05 0.93 -22.19
CA LYS A 112 -2.85 1.10 -20.74
C LYS A 112 -4.03 0.54 -19.98
N LEU A 113 -3.76 -0.19 -18.90
CA LEU A 113 -4.79 -0.75 -18.02
C LEU A 113 -5.77 0.33 -17.52
N THR A 114 -5.23 1.50 -17.17
CA THR A 114 -6.00 2.67 -16.72
C THR A 114 -7.07 3.08 -17.74
N ASP A 115 -6.72 3.10 -19.03
CA ASP A 115 -7.65 3.50 -20.09
C ASP A 115 -8.74 2.46 -20.30
N ILE A 116 -8.39 1.17 -20.28
CA ILE A 116 -9.36 0.07 -20.41
C ILE A 116 -10.39 0.14 -19.28
N ILE A 117 -9.92 0.24 -18.04
CA ILE A 117 -10.80 0.30 -16.87
C ILE A 117 -11.67 1.54 -16.91
N ARG A 118 -11.09 2.70 -17.25
CA ARG A 118 -11.83 3.96 -17.39
C ARG A 118 -12.95 3.85 -18.43
N GLN A 119 -12.65 3.32 -19.61
CA GLN A 119 -13.66 3.13 -20.66
C GLN A 119 -14.74 2.15 -20.24
N GLY A 120 -14.39 1.04 -19.58
CA GLY A 120 -15.35 0.09 -19.03
C GLY A 120 -16.29 0.71 -18.00
N LEU A 121 -15.78 1.56 -17.11
CA LEU A 121 -16.58 2.27 -16.12
C LEU A 121 -17.50 3.34 -16.73
N ILE A 122 -17.05 4.02 -17.79
CA ILE A 122 -17.90 4.95 -18.56
C ILE A 122 -19.03 4.17 -19.25
N ALA A 123 -18.71 3.06 -19.91
CA ALA A 123 -19.70 2.21 -20.58
C ALA A 123 -20.74 1.62 -19.61
N ALA A 124 -20.33 1.34 -18.36
CA ALA A 124 -21.22 0.90 -17.28
C ALA A 124 -22.03 2.04 -16.63
N GLY A 125 -21.83 3.30 -17.03
CA GLY A 125 -22.52 4.46 -16.47
C GLY A 125 -22.02 4.91 -15.09
N VAL A 126 -20.88 4.39 -14.62
CA VAL A 126 -20.30 4.74 -13.31
C VAL A 126 -19.55 6.07 -13.37
N LEU A 127 -18.90 6.36 -14.51
CA LEU A 127 -18.12 7.57 -14.73
C LEU A 127 -18.59 8.34 -15.95
N THR A 128 -18.28 9.62 -15.98
CA THR A 128 -18.42 10.46 -17.17
C THR A 128 -17.09 10.57 -17.93
N PRO A 129 -17.12 10.93 -19.23
CA PRO A 129 -15.90 11.17 -20.00
C PRO A 129 -15.00 12.30 -19.47
N ALA A 130 -15.48 13.12 -18.53
CA ALA A 130 -14.66 14.15 -17.87
C ALA A 130 -13.82 13.60 -16.72
N ASN A 131 -14.17 12.44 -16.17
CA ASN A 131 -13.47 11.89 -15.01
C ASN A 131 -12.15 11.23 -15.41
N ALA A 132 -11.07 11.52 -14.66
CA ALA A 132 -9.83 10.76 -14.72
C ALA A 132 -9.84 9.69 -13.62
N VAL A 133 -9.03 8.64 -13.79
CA VAL A 133 -8.89 7.58 -12.78
C VAL A 133 -7.43 7.29 -12.50
N GLN A 134 -7.14 6.98 -11.24
CA GLN A 134 -5.85 6.45 -10.81
C GLN A 134 -6.06 5.04 -10.24
N LEU A 135 -5.21 4.12 -10.67
CA LEU A 135 -5.21 2.75 -10.18
C LEU A 135 -4.17 2.57 -9.07
N SER A 136 -4.52 1.77 -8.07
CA SER A 136 -3.59 1.27 -7.07
C SER A 136 -3.91 -0.18 -6.75
N LEU A 137 -2.89 -0.97 -6.41
CA LEU A 137 -3.05 -2.36 -6.01
C LEU A 137 -2.87 -2.48 -4.49
N ILE A 138 -3.87 -3.05 -3.81
CA ILE A 138 -3.84 -3.39 -2.38
C ILE A 138 -4.06 -4.89 -2.26
N GLY A 139 -2.98 -5.63 -2.04
CA GLY A 139 -2.97 -7.09 -2.08
C GLY A 139 -3.37 -7.63 -3.45
N ASN A 140 -4.48 -8.37 -3.52
CA ASN A 140 -5.03 -8.87 -4.77
C ASN A 140 -6.18 -8.01 -5.34
N LYS A 141 -6.41 -6.81 -4.78
CA LYS A 141 -7.50 -5.92 -5.17
C LYS A 141 -6.97 -4.70 -5.92
N ILE A 142 -7.58 -4.38 -7.06
CA ILE A 142 -7.37 -3.11 -7.75
C ILE A 142 -8.34 -2.09 -7.17
N ASN A 143 -7.81 -1.00 -6.63
CA ASN A 143 -8.57 0.16 -6.20
C ASN A 143 -8.51 1.24 -7.27
N ILE A 144 -9.64 1.91 -7.48
CA ILE A 144 -9.83 2.94 -8.49
C ILE A 144 -10.20 4.24 -7.77
N THR A 145 -9.33 5.23 -7.86
CA THR A 145 -9.59 6.58 -7.35
C THR A 145 -10.05 7.46 -8.50
N VAL A 146 -11.21 8.08 -8.36
CA VAL A 146 -11.72 9.04 -9.35
C VAL A 146 -11.13 10.41 -9.05
N ILE A 147 -10.46 10.99 -10.04
CA ILE A 147 -9.91 12.34 -9.98
C ILE A 147 -10.88 13.25 -10.74
N LYS A 148 -11.32 14.31 -10.07
CA LYS A 148 -12.19 15.35 -10.65
C LYS A 148 -11.38 16.36 -11.43
#